data_AF-A0A8C9MK18-F1
#
_entry.id   AF-A0A8C9MK18-F1
#
_cell.length_a   1.000
_cell.length_b   1.000
_cell.length_c   1.000
_cell.angle_alpha   90.00
_cell.angle_beta   90.00
_cell.angle_gamma   90.00
#
_symmetry.space_group_name_H-M   'P 1'
#
loop_
_entity.id
_entity.type
_entity.pdbx_description
1 polymer ?
#
loop_
_entity_poly.entity_id
_entity_poly.type
_entity_poly.pdbx_seq_one_letter_code
_entity_poly.pdbx_strand_id
1 'polypeptide(L)'
;LHCLGSWNTIKIHLLHKCVTAKFNVSCRYGGVFHVEKNGRYSLTRSEAVELCRALNSTLATLEQLKKAHELGFETCRYGFVVGHIVIPRINPYHLCAANKTGIYRLPANTTARYDAYCYNATETEEKTCEPVVKIDTSLLSNQDETGTGHRYKSSSKHSKAYFVTTGFLSNHQ
;
A
#
# COMPACT_ATOMS: atom_id res chain seq x y z
N LEU A 1 3.50 -19.29 -4.98
CA LEU A 1 4.19 -19.48 -6.28
C LEU A 1 3.60 -20.71 -6.94
N HIS A 2 2.74 -20.58 -7.94
CA HIS A 2 2.43 -21.69 -8.84
C HIS A 2 2.88 -21.30 -10.24
N CYS A 3 4.17 -21.48 -10.52
CA CYS A 3 4.58 -21.75 -11.89
C CYS A 3 4.27 -23.22 -12.11
N LEU A 4 3.17 -23.53 -12.82
CA LEU A 4 2.96 -24.88 -13.34
C LEU A 4 4.03 -25.11 -14.40
N GLY A 5 5.15 -25.70 -13.98
CA GLY A 5 6.18 -26.19 -14.87
C GLY A 5 5.69 -27.49 -15.50
N SER A 6 5.15 -27.42 -16.71
CA SER A 6 5.13 -28.57 -17.59
C SER A 6 6.51 -28.64 -18.26
N TRP A 7 7.31 -29.64 -17.88
CA TRP A 7 8.53 -29.98 -18.60
C TRP A 7 8.13 -30.57 -19.95
N ASN A 8 8.07 -29.74 -20.99
CA ASN A 8 8.43 -30.21 -22.32
C ASN A 8 8.86 -29.08 -23.25
N THR A 9 9.79 -29.47 -24.12
CA THR A 9 10.69 -28.70 -24.97
C THR A 9 10.01 -27.67 -25.88
N ILE A 10 10.48 -26.41 -25.80
CA ILE A 10 10.87 -25.49 -26.90
C ILE A 10 11.31 -24.20 -26.18
N LYS A 11 12.62 -23.90 -26.14
CA LYS A 11 13.16 -22.67 -25.54
C LYS A 11 12.85 -21.46 -26.45
N ILE A 12 11.59 -21.07 -26.54
CA ILE A 12 11.25 -19.68 -26.84
C ILE A 12 11.55 -18.91 -25.56
N HIS A 13 12.39 -17.89 -25.68
CA HIS A 13 12.77 -16.98 -24.59
C HIS A 13 11.55 -16.13 -24.21
N LEU A 14 10.53 -16.72 -23.57
CA LEU A 14 9.52 -15.95 -22.87
C LEU A 14 10.22 -15.35 -21.64
N LEU A 15 10.74 -14.14 -21.84
CA LEU A 15 10.92 -13.19 -20.77
C LEU A 15 9.53 -12.96 -20.16
N HIS A 16 9.12 -13.82 -19.23
CA HIS A 16 8.16 -13.45 -18.21
C HIS A 16 8.82 -12.33 -17.42
N LYS A 17 8.67 -11.10 -17.92
CA LYS A 17 8.92 -9.91 -17.12
C LYS A 17 7.98 -10.01 -15.95
N CYS A 18 8.49 -10.43 -14.80
CA CYS A 18 7.84 -10.13 -13.53
C CYS A 18 7.76 -8.61 -13.49
N VAL A 19 6.61 -8.04 -13.86
CA VAL A 19 6.38 -6.61 -13.74
C VAL A 19 6.28 -6.35 -12.26
N THR A 20 7.38 -5.90 -11.67
CA THR A 20 7.42 -5.50 -10.27
C THR A 20 6.55 -4.26 -10.13
N ALA A 21 5.47 -4.38 -9.36
CA ALA A 21 4.64 -3.22 -9.02
C ALA A 21 5.47 -2.27 -8.15
N LYS A 22 5.53 -1.00 -8.55
CA LYS A 22 6.18 0.07 -7.78
C LYS A 22 5.12 0.81 -7.00
N PHE A 23 5.36 1.04 -5.71
CA PHE A 23 4.48 1.81 -4.84
C PHE A 23 5.20 3.04 -4.32
N ASN A 24 4.51 4.18 -4.31
CA ASN A 24 4.95 5.40 -3.65
C ASN A 24 4.05 5.65 -2.45
N VAL A 25 4.63 5.84 -1.27
CA VAL A 25 3.91 5.98 0.00
C VAL A 25 4.32 7.30 0.64
N SER A 26 3.35 8.14 1.00
CA SER A 26 3.62 9.42 1.67
C SER A 26 3.98 9.25 3.14
N CYS A 27 4.38 10.35 3.80
CA CYS A 27 4.32 10.41 5.26
C CYS A 27 2.90 10.10 5.76
N ARG A 28 2.82 9.63 7.01
CA ARG A 28 1.56 9.42 7.73
C ARG A 28 1.26 10.62 8.59
N TYR A 29 0.00 11.05 8.60
CA TYR A 29 -0.52 12.13 9.42
C TYR A 29 -1.70 11.60 10.23
N GLY A 30 -1.56 11.52 11.55
CA GLY A 30 -2.53 10.85 12.42
C GLY A 30 -2.92 9.46 11.90
N GLY A 31 -1.93 8.71 11.40
CA GLY A 31 -2.10 7.37 10.79
C GLY A 31 -2.56 7.34 9.33
N VAL A 32 -2.99 8.45 8.73
CA VAL A 32 -3.43 8.48 7.32
C VAL A 32 -2.26 8.76 6.38
N PHE A 33 -2.20 8.03 5.26
CA PHE A 33 -1.20 8.23 4.22
C PHE A 33 -1.75 7.93 2.83
N HIS A 34 -1.11 8.52 1.81
CA HIS A 34 -1.40 8.28 0.39
C HIS A 34 -0.53 7.15 -0.14
N VAL A 35 -1.11 6.34 -1.02
CA VAL A 35 -0.41 5.28 -1.76
C VAL A 35 -0.75 5.38 -3.24
N GLU A 36 0.29 5.46 -4.07
CA GLU A 36 0.22 5.45 -5.52
C GLU A 36 0.89 4.20 -6.09
N LYS A 37 0.26 3.59 -7.11
CA LYS A 37 0.79 2.41 -7.81
C LYS A 37 1.30 2.82 -9.20
N ASN A 38 2.56 2.51 -9.49
CA ASN A 38 3.21 2.68 -10.80
C ASN A 38 3.21 4.12 -11.35
N GLY A 39 3.15 5.15 -10.50
CA GLY A 39 3.21 6.55 -10.94
C GLY A 39 1.97 7.02 -11.72
N ARG A 40 0.86 6.29 -11.64
CA ARG A 40 -0.37 6.59 -12.37
C ARG A 40 -1.61 6.13 -11.60
N TYR A 41 -2.73 6.80 -11.84
CA TYR A 41 -4.03 6.32 -11.39
C TYR A 41 -4.35 4.96 -11.99
N SER A 42 -4.30 3.94 -11.15
CA SER A 42 -4.37 2.55 -11.62
C SER A 42 -5.12 1.60 -10.69
N LEU A 43 -5.62 2.06 -9.53
CA LEU A 43 -6.40 1.24 -8.63
C LEU A 43 -7.88 1.41 -8.90
N THR A 44 -8.61 0.30 -8.85
CA THR A 44 -10.05 0.27 -8.56
C THR A 44 -10.27 0.37 -7.05
N ARG A 45 -11.52 0.55 -6.60
CA ARG A 45 -11.82 0.63 -5.16
C ARG A 45 -11.49 -0.67 -4.44
N SER A 46 -11.76 -1.83 -5.03
CA SER A 46 -11.40 -3.13 -4.43
C SER A 46 -9.89 -3.30 -4.31
N GLU A 47 -9.14 -2.99 -5.38
CA GLU A 47 -7.67 -3.02 -5.35
C GLU A 47 -7.10 -2.04 -4.32
N ALA A 48 -7.72 -0.88 -4.11
CA ALA A 48 -7.30 0.08 -3.08
C ALA A 48 -7.49 -0.48 -1.66
N VAL A 49 -8.61 -1.16 -1.39
CA VAL A 49 -8.85 -1.83 -0.10
C VAL A 49 -7.81 -2.92 0.14
N GLU A 50 -7.53 -3.74 -0.88
CA GLU A 50 -6.52 -4.81 -0.79
C GLU A 50 -5.11 -4.27 -0.60
N LEU A 51 -4.77 -3.18 -1.30
CA LEU A 51 -3.49 -2.51 -1.15
C LEU A 51 -3.30 -1.96 0.27
N CYS A 52 -4.31 -1.28 0.83
CA CYS A 52 -4.23 -0.84 2.22
C CYS A 52 -4.05 -2.03 3.18
N ARG A 53 -4.77 -3.14 2.95
CA ARG A 53 -4.63 -4.36 3.76
C ARG A 53 -3.22 -4.96 3.69
N ALA A 54 -2.63 -5.01 2.49
CA ALA A 54 -1.26 -5.48 2.29
C ALA A 54 -0.22 -4.58 3.01
N LEU A 55 -0.58 -3.33 3.32
CA LEU A 55 0.21 -2.38 4.09
C LEU A 55 -0.15 -2.39 5.59
N ASN A 56 -0.75 -3.48 6.09
CA ASN A 56 -1.23 -3.61 7.47
C ASN A 56 -2.13 -2.44 7.91
N SER A 57 -2.89 -1.90 6.96
CA SER A 57 -3.70 -0.71 7.12
C SER A 57 -5.10 -0.98 6.60
N THR A 58 -6.00 -0.01 6.79
CA THR A 58 -7.37 -0.05 6.26
C THR A 58 -7.58 1.11 5.29
N LEU A 59 -8.61 1.05 4.46
CA LEU A 59 -8.99 2.22 3.68
C LEU A 59 -9.42 3.32 4.65
N ALA A 60 -8.84 4.52 4.53
CA ALA A 60 -9.13 5.60 5.46
C ALA A 60 -10.62 5.99 5.38
N THR A 61 -11.21 6.27 6.53
CA THR A 61 -12.52 6.92 6.61
C THR A 61 -12.40 8.41 6.29
N LEU A 62 -13.52 9.05 5.95
CA LEU A 62 -13.53 10.48 5.71
C LEU A 62 -13.14 11.28 6.97
N GLU A 63 -13.55 10.82 8.15
CA GLU A 63 -13.25 11.47 9.43
C GLU A 63 -11.75 11.39 9.76
N GLN A 64 -11.13 10.23 9.58
CA GLN A 64 -9.68 10.07 9.72
C GLN A 64 -8.93 10.98 8.75
N LEU A 65 -9.37 11.06 7.49
CA LEU A 65 -8.75 11.95 6.50
C LEU A 65 -8.91 13.44 6.88
N LYS A 66 -10.06 13.85 7.43
CA LYS A 66 -10.23 15.22 7.93
C LYS A 66 -9.26 15.54 9.06
N LYS A 67 -9.11 14.64 10.04
CA LYS A 67 -8.13 14.80 11.12
C LYS A 67 -6.70 14.89 10.58
N ALA A 68 -6.35 14.05 9.61
CA ALA A 68 -5.05 14.13 8.96
C ALA A 68 -4.83 15.46 8.22
N HIS A 69 -5.86 15.99 7.56
CA HIS A 69 -5.83 17.27 6.87
C HIS A 69 -5.63 18.45 7.83
N GLU A 70 -6.25 18.40 9.02
CA GLU A 70 -5.99 19.36 10.12
C GLU A 70 -4.53 19.32 10.60
N LEU A 71 -3.88 18.15 10.55
CA LEU A 71 -2.46 17.97 10.88
C LEU A 71 -1.51 18.36 9.73
N GLY A 72 -2.02 18.88 8.60
CA GLY A 72 -1.19 19.32 7.49
C GLY A 72 -1.14 18.37 6.29
N PHE A 73 -1.97 17.32 6.26
CA PHE A 73 -2.00 16.38 5.13
C PHE A 73 -2.70 16.97 3.90
N GLU A 74 -1.93 17.23 2.84
CA GLU A 74 -2.44 17.61 1.52
C GLU A 74 -1.77 16.78 0.40
N THR A 75 -2.48 16.58 -0.71
CA THR A 75 -1.91 15.97 -1.92
C THR A 75 -2.42 16.67 -3.18
N CYS A 76 -1.80 16.39 -4.32
CA CYS A 76 -2.35 16.73 -5.64
C CYS A 76 -2.95 15.49 -6.35
N ARG A 77 -3.48 14.53 -5.59
CA ARG A 77 -3.90 13.23 -6.12
C ARG A 77 -5.29 12.85 -5.64
N TYR A 78 -6.14 12.41 -6.57
CA TYR A 78 -7.40 11.79 -6.20
C TYR A 78 -7.15 10.38 -5.68
N GLY A 79 -7.79 10.05 -4.57
CA GLY A 79 -7.67 8.72 -3.98
C GLY A 79 -8.95 8.25 -3.31
N PHE A 80 -9.06 6.92 -3.21
CA PHE A 80 -10.18 6.29 -2.52
C PHE A 80 -10.09 6.47 -1.01
N VAL A 81 -11.23 6.80 -0.41
CA VAL A 81 -11.57 6.62 1.00
C VAL A 81 -12.86 5.79 1.09
N VAL A 82 -13.27 5.40 2.29
CA VAL A 82 -14.56 4.73 2.51
C VAL A 82 -15.69 5.58 1.90
N GLY A 83 -16.42 5.01 0.95
CA GLY A 83 -17.58 5.63 0.28
C GLY A 83 -17.28 6.75 -0.74
N HIS A 84 -16.09 7.35 -0.74
CA HIS A 84 -15.81 8.54 -1.56
C HIS A 84 -14.46 8.48 -2.29
N ILE A 85 -14.32 9.31 -3.31
CA ILE A 85 -13.03 9.62 -3.93
C ILE A 85 -12.76 11.09 -3.66
N VAL A 86 -11.60 11.38 -3.12
CA VAL A 86 -11.31 12.68 -2.52
C VAL A 86 -9.90 13.15 -2.85
N ILE A 87 -9.65 14.44 -2.67
CA ILE A 87 -8.34 15.07 -2.69
C ILE A 87 -8.28 16.09 -1.53
N PRO A 88 -7.40 15.90 -0.53
CA PRO A 88 -7.21 16.86 0.55
C PRO A 88 -6.29 17.99 0.09
N ARG A 89 -6.76 19.24 0.16
CA ARG A 89 -6.02 20.45 -0.24
C ARG A 89 -5.98 21.45 0.91
N ILE A 90 -4.81 21.91 1.32
CA ILE A 90 -4.68 23.03 2.26
C ILE A 90 -4.44 24.30 1.46
N ASN A 91 -3.39 24.30 0.64
CA ASN A 91 -3.06 25.42 -0.22
C ASN A 91 -3.82 25.35 -1.57
N PRO A 92 -4.36 26.47 -2.07
CA PRO A 92 -4.97 26.49 -3.41
C PRO A 92 -3.89 26.28 -4.48
N TYR A 93 -4.16 25.42 -5.46
CA TYR A 93 -3.29 25.26 -6.63
C TYR A 93 -4.11 24.90 -7.87
N HIS A 94 -3.85 25.59 -8.99
CA HIS A 94 -4.73 25.55 -10.16
C HIS A 94 -4.80 24.17 -10.83
N LEU A 95 -3.74 23.36 -10.70
CA LEU A 95 -3.72 21.98 -11.23
C LEU A 95 -4.32 20.94 -10.27
N CYS A 96 -4.59 21.28 -9.01
CA CYS A 96 -5.20 20.36 -8.05
C CYS A 96 -6.61 20.84 -7.68
N ALA A 97 -7.61 20.02 -7.97
CA ALA A 97 -9.01 20.31 -7.63
C ALA A 97 -9.51 21.70 -8.08
N ALA A 98 -8.95 22.25 -9.17
CA ALA A 98 -9.30 23.57 -9.70
C ALA A 98 -9.27 24.70 -8.63
N ASN A 99 -8.13 24.85 -7.94
CA ASN A 99 -7.91 25.84 -6.86
C ASN A 99 -8.78 25.66 -5.60
N LYS A 100 -9.55 24.58 -5.46
CA LYS A 100 -10.34 24.33 -4.26
C LYS A 100 -9.46 23.86 -3.09
N THR A 101 -9.85 24.26 -1.88
CA THR A 101 -9.25 23.84 -0.61
C THR A 101 -10.23 22.97 0.20
N GLY A 102 -9.73 22.36 1.27
CA GLY A 102 -10.45 21.38 2.07
C GLY A 102 -10.44 19.97 1.47
N ILE A 103 -11.38 19.13 1.88
CA ILE A 103 -11.57 17.78 1.34
C ILE A 103 -12.51 17.85 0.13
N TYR A 104 -11.93 18.01 -1.06
CA TYR A 104 -12.71 18.05 -2.30
C TYR A 104 -13.12 16.63 -2.70
N ARG A 105 -14.41 16.41 -2.95
CA ARG A 105 -14.97 15.11 -3.33
C ARG A 105 -15.32 15.08 -4.82
N LEU A 106 -14.96 14.00 -5.49
CA LEU A 106 -15.47 13.75 -6.84
C LEU A 106 -16.93 13.27 -6.80
N PRO A 107 -17.71 13.55 -7.86
CA PRO A 107 -19.05 12.98 -8.03
C PRO A 107 -19.03 11.45 -8.01
N ALA A 108 -20.08 10.83 -7.46
CA ALA A 108 -20.15 9.39 -7.22
C ALA A 108 -20.13 8.51 -8.49
N ASN A 109 -20.42 9.08 -9.66
CA ASN A 109 -20.61 8.34 -10.92
C ASN A 109 -19.31 8.06 -11.70
N THR A 110 -18.16 7.96 -11.03
CA THR A 110 -16.88 7.69 -11.69
C THR A 110 -16.49 6.21 -11.56
N THR A 111 -16.33 5.56 -12.71
CA THR A 111 -15.74 4.22 -12.84
C THR A 111 -14.22 4.29 -13.05
N ALA A 112 -13.64 5.49 -12.98
CA ALA A 112 -12.22 5.68 -13.23
C ALA A 112 -11.36 5.08 -12.10
N ARG A 113 -10.09 4.84 -12.46
CA ARG A 113 -9.06 4.38 -11.54
C ARG A 113 -8.43 5.59 -10.84
N TYR A 114 -7.97 5.39 -9.61
CA TYR A 114 -7.35 6.43 -8.77
C TYR A 114 -6.25 5.83 -7.88
N ASP A 115 -5.73 6.64 -6.95
CA ASP A 115 -4.82 6.21 -5.88
C ASP A 115 -5.63 5.79 -4.63
N ALA A 116 -4.96 5.51 -3.51
CA ALA A 116 -5.63 5.16 -2.25
C ALA A 116 -5.17 6.05 -1.09
N TYR A 117 -6.08 6.31 -0.14
CA TYR A 117 -5.74 6.80 1.19
C TYR A 117 -5.95 5.67 2.20
N CYS A 118 -4.87 5.30 2.87
CA CYS A 118 -4.87 4.24 3.86
C CYS A 118 -4.71 4.81 5.26
N TYR A 119 -5.18 4.08 6.26
CA TYR A 119 -5.09 4.42 7.67
C TYR A 119 -4.44 3.26 8.43
N ASN A 120 -3.32 3.55 9.09
CA ASN A 120 -2.67 2.64 10.02
C ASN A 120 -3.07 3.00 11.46
N ALA A 121 -3.79 2.09 12.12
CA ALA A 121 -4.26 2.28 13.49
C ALA A 121 -3.14 2.14 14.56
N THR A 122 -1.98 1.58 14.19
CA THR A 122 -0.84 1.46 15.12
C THR A 122 -0.03 2.75 15.22
N GLU A 123 -0.30 3.73 14.35
CA GLU A 123 0.39 5.01 14.34
C GLU A 123 -0.23 5.94 15.40
N THR A 124 0.57 6.33 16.39
CA THR A 124 0.13 7.19 17.50
C THR A 124 0.60 8.63 17.34
N GLU A 125 1.62 8.87 16.52
CA GLU A 125 2.19 10.18 16.30
C GLU A 125 1.33 11.05 15.37
N GLU A 126 1.44 12.36 15.53
CA GLU A 126 0.77 13.31 14.65
C GLU A 126 1.31 13.25 13.22
N LYS A 127 2.62 13.05 13.06
CA LYS A 127 3.29 12.94 11.76
C LYS A 127 4.52 12.03 11.82
N THR A 128 4.57 11.07 10.90
CA THR A 128 5.63 10.05 10.79
C THR A 128 6.08 9.96 9.33
N CYS A 129 7.36 10.13 9.03
CA CYS A 129 7.91 10.21 7.65
C CYS A 129 8.93 9.11 7.31
N GLU A 130 9.10 8.15 8.20
CA GLU A 130 9.97 6.99 8.06
C GLU A 130 9.53 6.10 6.89
N PRO A 131 10.44 5.63 6.02
CA PRO A 131 10.05 4.82 4.88
C PRO A 131 9.36 3.52 5.31
N VAL A 132 8.33 3.09 4.57
CA VAL A 132 7.69 1.79 4.79
C VAL A 132 8.61 0.70 4.22
N VAL A 133 9.38 0.04 5.09
CA VAL A 133 10.43 -0.93 4.69
C VAL A 133 9.86 -2.33 4.36
N LYS A 134 8.59 -2.61 4.70
CA LYS A 134 7.98 -3.94 4.56
C LYS A 134 6.66 -3.86 3.80
N ILE A 135 6.72 -3.94 2.48
CA ILE A 135 5.55 -4.27 1.66
C ILE A 135 5.68 -5.74 1.29
N ASP A 136 4.87 -6.59 1.92
CA ASP A 136 4.80 -7.99 1.50
C ASP A 136 4.01 -8.09 0.20
N THR A 137 4.73 -7.92 -0.91
CA THR A 137 4.19 -7.99 -2.27
C THR A 137 3.62 -9.36 -2.62
N SER A 138 3.83 -10.39 -1.79
CA SER A 138 3.21 -11.71 -1.97
C SER A 138 1.67 -11.68 -1.84
N LEU A 139 1.11 -10.69 -1.14
CA LEU A 139 -0.34 -10.53 -0.96
C LEU A 139 -1.06 -9.89 -2.16
N LEU A 140 -0.34 -9.27 -3.08
CA LEU A 140 -0.90 -8.53 -4.22
C LEU A 140 -0.84 -9.31 -5.55
N SER A 141 -0.41 -10.57 -5.52
CA SER A 141 -0.13 -11.38 -6.71
C SER A 141 -1.06 -12.59 -6.92
N ASN A 142 -2.06 -12.80 -6.07
CA ASN A 142 -2.95 -13.97 -6.19
C ASN A 142 -4.42 -13.58 -6.15
N GLN A 143 -4.93 -13.03 -7.25
CA GLN A 143 -6.35 -13.15 -7.59
C GLN A 143 -6.48 -13.37 -9.09
N ASP A 144 -6.50 -14.65 -9.47
CA ASP A 144 -7.40 -15.15 -10.50
C ASP A 144 -7.87 -16.57 -10.12
N GLU A 145 -9.18 -16.65 -9.92
CA GLU A 145 -10.17 -17.74 -9.89
C GLU A 145 -10.06 -19.05 -9.06
N THR A 146 -11.06 -19.14 -8.16
CA THR A 146 -11.96 -20.28 -7.83
C THR A 146 -11.49 -21.50 -7.04
N GLY A 147 -12.19 -21.72 -5.91
CA GLY A 147 -12.70 -23.05 -5.57
C GLY A 147 -12.45 -23.55 -4.14
N THR A 148 -13.53 -23.62 -3.37
CA THR A 148 -13.74 -24.49 -2.18
C THR A 148 -12.97 -24.13 -0.89
N GLY A 149 -13.73 -23.77 0.14
CA GLY A 149 -13.20 -23.33 1.42
C GLY A 149 -12.79 -24.46 2.36
N HIS A 150 -11.93 -24.13 3.33
CA HIS A 150 -11.88 -24.81 4.62
C HIS A 150 -11.41 -23.86 5.72
N ARG A 151 -12.35 -23.55 6.62
CA ARG A 151 -12.25 -23.61 8.09
C ARG A 151 -10.89 -23.30 8.76
N TYR A 152 -10.89 -22.19 9.51
CA TYR A 152 -9.95 -21.76 10.56
C TYR A 152 -9.13 -22.84 11.27
N LYS A 153 -7.88 -22.50 11.62
CA LYS A 153 -7.32 -22.76 12.96
C LYS A 153 -6.18 -21.79 13.33
N SER A 154 -6.35 -21.15 14.48
CA SER A 154 -5.30 -20.46 15.24
C SER A 154 -4.61 -21.47 16.16
N SER A 155 -3.28 -21.44 16.26
CA SER A 155 -2.52 -21.70 17.51
C SER A 155 -1.00 -21.69 17.28
N SER A 156 -0.34 -20.68 17.87
CA SER A 156 0.78 -20.77 18.82
C SER A 156 2.04 -21.62 18.56
N LYS A 157 3.18 -20.95 18.85
CA LYS A 157 4.45 -21.39 19.48
C LYS A 157 5.70 -21.67 18.60
N HIS A 158 6.70 -20.82 18.89
CA HIS A 158 8.13 -21.11 19.11
C HIS A 158 8.93 -21.90 18.05
N SER A 159 9.93 -21.22 17.47
CA SER A 159 11.32 -21.61 17.65
C SER A 159 12.27 -20.46 17.35
N LYS A 160 13.10 -20.12 18.34
CA LYS A 160 14.32 -19.32 18.17
C LYS A 160 15.42 -20.23 17.61
N ALA A 161 16.29 -19.72 16.75
CA ALA A 161 17.70 -20.08 16.77
C ALA A 161 18.54 -18.99 16.10
N TYR A 162 19.60 -18.62 16.79
CA TYR A 162 20.59 -17.59 16.50
C TYR A 162 21.64 -18.09 15.50
N PHE A 163 22.35 -17.17 14.84
CA PHE A 163 23.75 -17.41 14.44
C PHE A 163 24.61 -16.18 14.78
N VAL A 164 25.53 -16.39 15.71
CA VAL A 164 26.72 -15.58 15.99
C VAL A 164 27.88 -16.31 15.33
N THR A 165 28.76 -15.61 14.61
CA THR A 165 30.04 -16.16 14.17
C THR A 165 31.15 -15.14 14.42
N THR A 166 32.05 -15.48 15.33
CA THR A 166 33.34 -14.83 15.62
C THR A 166 34.49 -15.63 15.01
N GLY A 167 35.59 -14.96 14.64
CA GLY A 167 36.93 -15.53 14.39
C GLY A 167 37.80 -14.50 13.65
N PHE A 168 39.08 -14.24 13.93
CA PHE A 168 40.11 -14.85 14.79
C PHE A 168 41.17 -13.77 15.15
N LEU A 169 41.88 -13.95 16.28
CA LEU A 169 43.03 -13.17 16.74
C LEU A 169 44.34 -13.55 16.01
N SER A 170 45.31 -12.63 15.96
CA SER A 170 46.70 -12.90 16.38
C SER A 170 47.47 -11.62 16.77
N ASN A 171 48.41 -11.85 17.69
CA ASN A 171 49.04 -10.96 18.66
C ASN A 171 50.24 -10.10 18.18
N HIS A 172 50.63 -9.19 19.08
CA HIS A 172 52.00 -8.75 19.43
C HIS A 172 52.85 -8.03 18.38
N GLN A 173 52.97 -6.70 18.52
CA GLN A 173 54.17 -6.01 19.04
C GLN A 173 53.77 -4.57 19.42
#